data_AF-A0A7I7K0S6-F1
#
_entry.id   AF-A0A7I7K0S6-F1
#
_cell.length_a   1.000
_cell.length_b   1.000
_cell.length_c   1.000
_cell.angle_alpha   90.00
_cell.angle_beta   90.00
_cell.angle_gamma   90.00
#
_symmetry.space_group_name_H-M   'P 1'
#
loop_
_entity.id
_entity.type
_entity.pdbx_description
1 polymer ?
#
loop_
_entity_poly.entity_id
_entity_poly.type
_entity_poly.pdbx_seq_one_letter_code
_entity_poly.pdbx_strand_id
1 'polypeptide(L)'
;MAAPAEHHGRALQLRVSEPRCRICRDPETRRTVNHLLDRRQALLTVRDVCEVVGQEVSAPGLTYRAILGHLEPLNALRPERDQITYDSLWVHAQRHHDWRGVVAYWCARLDRELGERLRRMRQT
;
A
#
# COMPACT_ATOMS: atom_id res chain seq x y z
N MET A 1 2.29 47.35 25.22
CA MET A 1 2.52 46.39 24.11
C MET A 1 2.50 45.00 24.73
N ALA A 2 1.51 44.17 24.41
CA ALA A 2 1.37 42.83 24.98
C ALA A 2 2.29 41.84 24.25
N ALA A 3 3.01 41.00 25.00
CA ALA A 3 3.85 39.94 24.45
C ALA A 3 2.97 38.87 23.76
N PRO A 4 3.42 38.30 22.63
CA PRO A 4 2.68 37.22 21.97
C PRO A 4 2.69 35.98 22.86
N ALA A 5 1.51 35.43 23.12
CA ALA A 5 1.33 34.21 23.86
C ALA A 5 2.02 33.04 23.13
N GLU A 6 3.06 32.49 23.74
CA GLU A 6 3.78 31.33 23.22
C GLU A 6 2.88 30.10 23.35
N HIS A 7 2.22 29.72 22.25
CA HIS A 7 1.52 28.46 22.13
C HIS A 7 2.53 27.31 22.21
N HIS A 8 2.79 26.83 23.43
CA HIS A 8 3.52 25.60 23.71
C HIS A 8 2.66 24.37 23.32
N GLY A 9 2.32 24.25 22.05
CA GLY A 9 1.78 23.02 21.49
C GLY A 9 2.88 21.97 21.51
N ARG A 10 2.88 21.10 22.53
CA ARG A 10 3.77 19.94 22.61
C ARG A 10 3.49 19.05 21.39
N ALA A 11 4.29 19.20 20.33
CA ALA A 11 4.13 18.41 19.11
C ALA A 11 4.19 16.92 19.45
N LEU A 12 3.06 16.23 19.28
CA LEU A 12 2.96 14.79 19.46
C LEU A 12 3.78 14.12 18.34
N GLN A 13 5.00 13.69 18.64
CA GLN A 13 5.77 12.85 17.74
C GLN A 13 5.10 11.46 17.66
N LEU A 14 4.38 11.22 16.57
CA LEU A 14 3.91 9.89 16.16
C LEU A 14 5.01 9.26 15.31
N ARG A 15 5.84 8.40 15.91
CA ARG A 15 6.80 7.57 15.15
C ARG A 15 6.06 6.34 14.62
N VAL A 16 5.38 6.49 13.49
CA VAL A 16 4.66 5.37 12.87
C VAL A 16 5.61 4.63 11.93
N SER A 17 6.28 3.59 12.45
CA SER A 17 7.02 2.67 11.59
C SER A 17 6.03 1.78 10.84
N GLU A 18 6.17 1.72 9.52
CA GLU A 18 5.32 0.88 8.68
C GLU A 18 5.70 -0.60 8.86
N PRO A 19 4.78 -1.47 9.30
CA PRO A 19 5.07 -2.90 9.40
C PRO A 19 5.31 -3.43 7.99
N ARG A 20 6.52 -3.96 7.74
CA ARG A 20 6.85 -4.57 6.45
C ARG A 20 5.98 -5.81 6.25
N CYS A 21 5.07 -5.75 5.28
CA CYS A 21 4.33 -6.91 4.81
C CYS A 21 5.29 -7.97 4.21
N ARG A 22 4.81 -9.19 3.97
CA ARG A 22 5.63 -10.31 3.49
C ARG A 22 6.44 -9.96 2.24
N ILE A 23 5.83 -9.22 1.31
CA ILE A 23 6.49 -8.75 0.07
C ILE A 23 7.54 -7.68 0.39
N CYS A 24 7.23 -6.72 1.28
CA CYS A 24 8.17 -5.66 1.68
C CYS A 24 9.36 -6.14 2.52
N ARG A 25 9.30 -7.33 3.13
CA ARG A 25 10.40 -7.88 3.93
C ARG A 25 11.59 -8.28 3.06
N ASP A 26 11.33 -8.80 1.87
CA ASP A 26 12.35 -9.21 0.91
C ASP A 26 12.50 -8.15 -0.21
N PRO A 27 13.63 -7.42 -0.26
CA PRO A 27 13.84 -6.35 -1.24
C PRO A 27 13.77 -6.81 -2.70
N GLU A 28 14.18 -8.04 -3.00
CA GLU A 28 14.16 -8.56 -4.38
C GLU A 28 12.74 -8.88 -4.82
N THR A 29 12.02 -9.64 -3.99
CA THR A 29 10.58 -9.90 -4.22
C THR A 29 9.77 -8.63 -4.31
N ARG A 30 10.03 -7.64 -3.45
CA ARG A 30 9.37 -6.35 -3.52
C ARG A 30 9.58 -5.69 -4.89
N ARG A 31 10.82 -5.69 -5.41
CA ARG A 31 11.11 -5.11 -6.73
C ARG A 31 10.34 -5.83 -7.84
N THR A 32 10.37 -7.17 -7.84
CA THR A 32 9.67 -7.99 -8.83
C THR A 32 8.16 -7.77 -8.78
N VAL A 33 7.56 -7.81 -7.58
CA VAL A 33 6.12 -7.58 -7.40
C VAL A 33 5.73 -6.16 -7.81
N ASN A 34 6.48 -5.14 -7.40
CA ASN A 34 6.20 -3.76 -7.78
C ASN A 34 6.26 -3.58 -9.29
N HIS A 35 7.26 -4.16 -9.97
CA HIS A 35 7.36 -4.08 -11.43
C HIS A 35 6.13 -4.70 -12.13
N LEU A 36 5.63 -5.84 -11.64
CA LEU A 36 4.43 -6.48 -12.17
C LEU A 36 3.17 -5.64 -11.89
N LEU A 37 3.09 -5.00 -10.72
CA LEU A 37 2.00 -4.09 -10.38
C LEU A 37 2.04 -2.78 -11.18
N ASP A 38 3.22 -2.23 -11.47
CA ASP A 38 3.41 -1.06 -12.32
C ASP A 38 2.92 -1.38 -13.75
N ARG A 39 3.31 -2.54 -14.28
CA ARG A 39 2.84 -3.00 -15.58
C ARG A 39 1.32 -3.19 -15.61
N ARG A 40 0.74 -3.76 -14.55
CA ARG A 40 -0.72 -3.86 -14.40
C ARG A 40 -1.36 -2.48 -14.43
N GLN A 41 -0.83 -1.53 -13.66
CA GLN A 41 -1.40 -0.17 -13.59
C GLN A 41 -1.32 0.55 -14.94
N ALA A 42 -0.19 0.41 -15.66
CA ALA A 42 -0.04 0.97 -17.00
C ALA A 42 -1.10 0.41 -17.97
N LEU A 43 -1.37 -0.90 -17.92
CA LEU A 43 -2.41 -1.52 -18.77
C LEU A 43 -3.82 -1.03 -18.41
N LEU A 44 -4.10 -0.80 -17.13
CA LEU A 44 -5.38 -0.21 -16.71
C LEU A 44 -5.52 1.22 -17.23
N THR A 45 -4.47 2.05 -17.11
CA THR A 45 -4.47 3.41 -17.64
C THR A 45 -4.69 3.44 -19.16
N VAL A 46 -4.02 2.56 -19.91
CA VAL A 46 -4.23 2.45 -21.37
C VAL A 46 -5.67 2.08 -21.69
N ARG A 47 -6.24 1.11 -20.96
CA ARG A 47 -7.64 0.72 -21.13
C ARG A 47 -8.59 1.88 -20.87
N ASP A 48 -8.40 2.61 -19.77
CA ASP A 48 -9.23 3.75 -19.40
C ASP A 48 -9.15 4.87 -20.46
N VAL A 49 -7.96 5.15 -21.01
CA VAL A 49 -7.79 6.11 -22.11
C VAL A 49 -8.52 5.66 -23.38
N CYS A 50 -8.35 4.40 -23.76
CA CYS A 50 -9.01 3.84 -24.95
C CYS A 50 -10.54 3.86 -24.82
N GLU A 51 -11.08 3.57 -23.64
CA GLU A 51 -12.52 3.69 -23.35
C GLU A 51 -13.03 5.12 -23.56
N VAL A 52 -12.28 6.13 -23.08
CA VAL A 52 -12.62 7.55 -23.28
C VAL A 52 -12.63 7.95 -24.76
N VAL A 53 -11.71 7.40 -25.57
CA VAL A 53 -11.65 7.69 -27.02
C VAL A 53 -12.52 6.75 -27.87
N GLY A 54 -13.31 5.88 -27.25
CA GLY A 54 -14.22 4.96 -27.96
C GLY A 54 -13.51 3.84 -28.71
N GLN A 55 -12.29 3.48 -28.30
CA GLN A 55 -11.49 2.45 -28.93
C GLN A 55 -11.50 1.15 -28.10
N GLU A 56 -11.84 0.02 -28.72
CA GLU A 56 -11.81 -1.27 -28.03
C GLU A 56 -10.37 -1.73 -27.75
N VAL A 57 -10.12 -2.15 -26.51
CA VAL A 57 -8.85 -2.77 -26.10
C VAL A 57 -9.07 -4.25 -25.86
N SER A 58 -8.49 -5.07 -26.74
CA SER A 58 -8.58 -6.54 -26.65
C SER A 58 -7.47 -7.15 -25.79
N ALA A 59 -6.62 -6.35 -25.15
CA ALA A 59 -5.52 -6.86 -24.33
C ALA A 59 -6.05 -7.39 -22.99
N PRO A 60 -5.84 -8.69 -22.66
CA PRO A 60 -6.19 -9.20 -21.34
C PRO A 60 -5.32 -8.48 -20.30
N GLY A 61 -5.96 -7.69 -19.43
CA GLY A 61 -5.27 -6.98 -18.37
C GLY A 61 -4.48 -7.94 -17.47
N LEU A 62 -3.35 -7.48 -16.93
CA LEU A 62 -2.55 -8.27 -16.01
C LEU A 62 -3.30 -8.41 -14.67
N THR A 63 -4.02 -9.52 -14.48
CA THR A 63 -4.78 -9.77 -13.24
C THR A 63 -3.85 -10.15 -12.09
N TYR A 64 -4.30 -10.04 -10.83
CA TYR A 64 -3.54 -10.55 -9.69
C TYR A 64 -3.24 -12.04 -9.80
N ARG A 65 -4.15 -12.83 -10.40
CA ARG A 65 -3.91 -14.25 -10.67
C ARG A 65 -2.78 -14.45 -11.68
N ALA A 66 -2.73 -13.65 -12.75
CA ALA A 66 -1.63 -13.68 -13.70
C ALA A 66 -0.30 -13.29 -13.05
N ILE A 67 -0.30 -12.27 -12.18
CA ILE A 67 0.88 -11.87 -11.39
C ILE A 67 1.35 -13.03 -10.51
N LEU A 68 0.44 -13.72 -9.81
CA LEU A 68 0.81 -14.90 -9.02
C LEU A 68 1.41 -16.02 -9.88
N GLY A 69 0.91 -16.22 -11.10
CA GLY A 69 1.51 -17.15 -12.05
C GLY A 69 2.96 -16.78 -12.39
N HIS A 70 3.26 -15.49 -12.57
CA HIS A 70 4.64 -15.02 -12.77
C HIS A 70 5.52 -15.19 -11.52
N LEU A 71 4.93 -15.19 -10.33
CA LEU A 71 5.63 -15.39 -9.07
C LEU A 71 5.76 -16.87 -8.68
N GLU A 72 5.16 -17.80 -9.43
CA GLU A 72 5.13 -19.22 -9.10
C GLU A 72 6.53 -19.84 -9.01
N PRO A 73 7.48 -19.57 -9.94
CA PRO A 73 8.87 -20.02 -9.78
C PRO A 73 9.55 -19.50 -8.52
N LEU A 74 9.23 -18.27 -8.11
CA LEU A 74 9.77 -17.65 -6.90
C LEU A 74 9.11 -18.22 -5.64
N ASN A 75 7.82 -18.53 -5.69
CA ASN A 75 7.09 -19.18 -4.61
C ASN A 75 7.52 -20.64 -4.40
N ALA A 76 7.88 -21.36 -5.48
CA ALA A 76 8.38 -22.73 -5.39
C ALA A 76 9.68 -22.84 -4.57
N LEU A 77 10.48 -21.77 -4.52
CA LEU A 77 11.71 -21.71 -3.73
C LEU A 77 11.47 -21.33 -2.26
N ARG A 78 10.23 -21.05 -1.87
CA ARG A 78 9.87 -20.60 -0.51
C ARG A 78 9.18 -21.69 0.28
N PRO A 79 9.42 -21.78 1.60
CA PRO A 79 8.58 -22.59 2.46
C PRO A 79 7.13 -22.08 2.39
N GLU A 80 6.17 -22.99 2.51
CA GLU A 80 4.74 -22.72 2.32
C GLU A 80 4.24 -21.49 3.11
N ARG A 81 4.68 -21.36 4.37
CA ARG A 81 4.35 -20.23 5.25
C ARG A 81 4.82 -18.86 4.74
N ASP A 82 5.79 -18.81 3.83
CA ASP A 82 6.42 -17.60 3.30
C ASP A 82 6.10 -17.38 1.81
N GLN A 83 5.26 -18.24 1.22
CA GLN A 83 4.77 -18.05 -0.13
C GLN A 83 3.92 -16.77 -0.23
N ILE A 84 4.01 -16.12 -1.38
CA ILE A 84 3.21 -14.98 -1.75
C ILE A 84 1.86 -15.51 -2.20
N THR A 85 0.86 -15.31 -1.36
CA THR A 85 -0.54 -15.64 -1.66
C THR A 85 -1.23 -14.47 -2.33
N TYR A 86 -2.39 -14.74 -2.92
CA TYR A 86 -3.29 -13.70 -3.44
C TYR A 86 -3.54 -12.60 -2.42
N ASP A 87 -3.89 -12.96 -1.19
CA ASP A 87 -4.16 -12.00 -0.12
C ASP A 87 -2.93 -11.15 0.20
N SER A 88 -1.74 -11.76 0.26
CA SER A 88 -0.52 -11.00 0.53
C SER A 88 -0.20 -10.01 -0.59
N LEU A 89 -0.44 -10.40 -1.86
CA LEU A 89 -0.28 -9.54 -3.03
C LEU A 89 -1.30 -8.41 -3.05
N TRP A 90 -2.56 -8.71 -2.78
CA TRP A 90 -3.65 -7.73 -2.70
C TRP A 90 -3.40 -6.71 -1.59
N VAL A 91 -3.08 -7.17 -0.38
CA VAL A 91 -2.76 -6.30 0.76
C VAL A 91 -1.55 -5.43 0.46
N HIS A 92 -0.50 -5.98 -0.18
CA HIS A 92 0.65 -5.19 -0.60
C HIS A 92 0.27 -4.13 -1.63
N ALA A 93 -0.49 -4.51 -2.66
CA ALA A 93 -0.94 -3.60 -3.68
C ALA A 93 -1.73 -2.43 -3.07
N GLN A 94 -2.69 -2.71 -2.17
CA GLN A 94 -3.46 -1.66 -1.52
C GLN A 94 -2.65 -0.79 -0.57
N ARG A 95 -1.76 -1.37 0.24
CA ARG A 95 -1.12 -0.64 1.35
C ARG A 95 0.18 0.06 0.97
N HIS A 96 0.84 -0.40 -0.10
CA HIS A 96 2.20 0.03 -0.40
C HIS A 96 2.43 0.42 -1.86
N HIS A 97 1.48 0.15 -2.77
CA HIS A 97 1.67 0.39 -4.20
C HIS A 97 0.62 1.35 -4.78
N ASP A 98 -0.66 1.13 -4.51
CA ASP A 98 -1.74 2.04 -4.87
C ASP A 98 -1.70 3.26 -3.96
N TRP A 99 -1.31 4.43 -4.50
CA TRP A 99 -1.20 5.66 -3.74
C TRP A 99 -2.52 6.03 -3.02
N ARG A 100 -3.69 5.71 -3.59
CA ARG A 100 -4.99 5.98 -2.94
C ARG A 100 -5.19 5.06 -1.74
N GLY A 101 -4.85 3.78 -1.90
CA GLY A 101 -4.89 2.79 -0.83
C GLY A 101 -3.86 3.07 0.28
N VAL A 102 -2.65 3.50 -0.10
CA VAL A 102 -1.59 3.95 0.82
C VAL A 102 -2.10 5.11 1.66
N VAL A 103 -2.60 6.18 1.03
CA VAL A 103 -3.14 7.35 1.73
C VAL A 103 -4.30 6.96 2.65
N ALA A 104 -5.26 6.19 2.16
CA ALA A 104 -6.41 5.74 2.96
C ALA A 104 -5.98 4.92 4.19
N TYR A 105 -5.01 4.01 4.04
CA TYR A 105 -4.46 3.23 5.15
C TYR A 105 -3.81 4.13 6.20
N TRP A 106 -2.96 5.07 5.77
CA TRP A 106 -2.26 5.98 6.67
C TRP A 106 -3.22 6.91 7.40
N CYS A 107 -4.23 7.47 6.72
CA CYS A 107 -5.29 8.25 7.35
C CYS A 107 -6.03 7.45 8.43
N ALA A 108 -6.53 6.26 8.09
CA ALA A 108 -7.26 5.42 9.04
C ALA A 108 -6.40 5.02 10.26
N ARG A 109 -5.10 4.78 10.06
CA ARG A 109 -4.18 4.44 11.14
C ARG A 109 -3.89 5.64 12.05
N LEU A 110 -3.65 6.82 11.47
CA LEU A 110 -3.41 8.04 12.22
C LEU A 110 -4.63 8.42 13.06
N ASP A 111 -5.85 8.32 12.49
CA ASP A 111 -7.09 8.57 13.22
C ASP A 111 -7.24 7.66 14.44
N ARG A 112 -6.95 6.36 14.27
CA ARG A 112 -6.99 5.39 15.36
C ARG A 112 -5.96 5.72 16.45
N GLU A 113 -4.70 5.91 16.07
CA GLU A 113 -3.61 6.17 17.03
C GLU A 113 -3.82 7.50 17.78
N LEU A 114 -4.30 8.53 17.09
CA LEU A 114 -4.68 9.81 17.68
C LEU A 114 -5.86 9.62 18.65
N GLY A 115 -6.92 8.95 18.22
CA GLY A 115 -8.10 8.69 19.05
C GLY A 115 -7.79 7.87 20.31
N GLU A 116 -6.89 6.89 20.23
CA GLU A 116 -6.40 6.14 21.41
C GLU A 116 -5.56 7.00 22.35
N ARG A 117 -4.71 7.90 21.83
CA ARG A 117 -3.91 8.80 22.66
C ARG A 117 -4.77 9.86 23.35
N LEU A 118 -5.70 10.49 22.62
CA LEU A 118 -6.63 11.46 23.19
C LEU A 118 -7.52 10.84 24.28
N ARG A 119 -7.97 9.60 24.08
CA ARG A 119 -8.71 8.86 25.13
C ARG A 119 -7.88 8.64 26.38
N ARG A 120 -6.60 8.26 26.24
CA ARG A 120 -5.68 8.08 27.38
C ARG A 120 -5.42 9.40 28.13
N MET A 121 -5.22 10.50 27.42
CA MET A 121 -5.01 11.82 28.04
C MET A 121 -6.23 12.35 28.81
N ARG A 122 -7.44 11.93 28.45
CA ARG A 122 -8.67 12.31 29.17
C ARG A 122 -8.91 11.51 30.45
N GLN A 123 -8.17 10.42 30.65
CA GLN A 123 -8.30 9.52 31.81
C GLN A 123 -7.22 9.77 32.87
N THR A 124 -6.19 10.57 32.55
CA THR A 124 -5.15 11.09 33.45
C THR A 124 -5.47 12.52 33.85
#